data_AF-M2UKD5-F1
#
_entry.id   AF-M2UKD5-F1
#
_cell.length_a   1.000
_cell.length_b   1.000
_cell.length_c   1.000
_cell.angle_alpha   90.00
_cell.angle_beta   90.00
_cell.angle_gamma   90.00
#
_symmetry.space_group_name_H-M   'P 1'
#
loop_
_entity.id
_entity.type
_entity.pdbx_description
1 polymer ?
#
loop_
_entity_poly.entity_id
_entity_poly.type
_entity_poly.pdbx_seq_one_letter_code
_entity_poly.pdbx_strand_id
1 'polypeptide(L)'
;MTNYQLCRKFGVSMARISELRLKLEVPEPRLEREKFQPLEPGFWTDGAVSLLGTMPDPELADRLGISRFPVKQKRQELGIAPYRKEYPEISAEIAAEFGVVSDGIIAKRLGVSTSFVQRARKKWLDREVD
;
A
#
# COMPACT_ATOMS: atom_id res chain seq x y z
N MET A 1 -11.15 13.06 -16.94
CA MET A 1 -11.15 12.24 -15.71
C MET A 1 -11.06 10.77 -16.10
N THR A 2 -10.21 9.97 -15.45
CA THR A 2 -10.15 8.51 -15.62
C THR A 2 -11.43 7.84 -15.13
N ASN A 3 -11.64 6.57 -15.48
CA ASN A 3 -12.74 5.76 -14.96
C ASN A 3 -12.71 5.67 -13.43
N TYR A 4 -11.51 5.56 -12.85
CA TYR A 4 -11.33 5.62 -11.41
C TYR A 4 -11.80 6.96 -10.81
N GLN A 5 -11.37 8.08 -11.40
CA GLN A 5 -11.77 9.42 -10.94
C GLN A 5 -13.28 9.65 -11.08
N LEU A 6 -13.89 9.18 -12.17
CA LEU A 6 -15.34 9.24 -12.37
C LEU A 6 -16.10 8.38 -11.35
N CYS A 7 -15.60 7.17 -11.05
CA CYS A 7 -16.17 6.28 -10.03
C CYS A 7 -16.19 6.97 -8.67
N ARG A 8 -15.05 7.56 -8.27
CA ARG A 8 -14.93 8.29 -7.00
C ARG A 8 -15.81 9.53 -6.94
N LYS A 9 -15.94 10.27 -8.06
CA LYS A 9 -16.71 11.52 -8.10
C LYS A 9 -18.22 11.29 -8.12
N PHE A 10 -18.68 10.28 -8.85
CA PHE A 10 -20.11 10.05 -9.08
C PHE A 10 -20.68 8.86 -8.30
N GLY A 11 -19.84 8.10 -7.58
CA GLY A 11 -20.29 6.91 -6.82
C GLY A 11 -20.77 5.77 -7.72
N VAL A 12 -20.37 5.76 -8.99
CA VAL A 12 -20.80 4.79 -9.99
C VAL A 12 -19.75 3.70 -10.16
N SER A 13 -20.17 2.46 -10.36
CA SER A 13 -19.24 1.35 -10.57
C SER A 13 -18.35 1.58 -11.79
N MET A 14 -17.11 1.10 -11.72
CA MET A 14 -16.16 1.23 -12.82
C MET A 14 -16.67 0.59 -14.11
N ALA A 15 -17.32 -0.58 -14.00
CA ALA A 15 -17.94 -1.28 -15.13
C ALA A 15 -19.00 -0.42 -15.85
N ARG A 16 -19.86 0.25 -15.07
CA ARG A 16 -20.90 1.12 -15.62
C ARG A 16 -20.30 2.34 -16.33
N ILE A 17 -19.22 2.91 -15.81
CA ILE A 17 -18.53 4.03 -16.47
C ILE A 17 -17.91 3.57 -17.80
N SER A 18 -17.28 2.40 -17.83
CA SER A 18 -16.72 1.82 -19.06
C SER A 18 -17.81 1.58 -20.12
N GLU A 19 -18.96 1.04 -19.72
CA GLU A 19 -20.10 0.83 -20.60
C GLU A 19 -20.64 2.15 -21.18
N LEU A 20 -20.83 3.16 -20.32
CA LEU A 20 -21.30 4.48 -20.74
C LEU A 20 -20.34 5.16 -21.71
N ARG A 21 -19.02 5.02 -21.49
CA ARG A 21 -18.01 5.54 -22.40
C ARG A 21 -18.08 4.89 -23.78
N LEU A 22 -18.25 3.56 -23.83
CA LEU A 22 -18.38 2.85 -25.10
C LEU A 22 -19.64 3.30 -25.85
N LYS A 23 -20.78 3.38 -25.16
CA LYS A 23 -22.07 3.80 -25.74
C LYS A 23 -22.04 5.25 -26.27
N LEU A 24 -21.30 6.12 -25.60
CA LEU A 24 -21.16 7.53 -25.97
C LEU A 24 -19.94 7.80 -26.86
N GLU A 25 -19.21 6.76 -27.24
CA GLU A 25 -17.97 6.85 -28.03
C GLU A 25 -16.92 7.81 -27.41
N VAL A 26 -16.89 7.92 -26.08
CA VAL A 26 -15.93 8.75 -25.34
C VAL A 26 -14.78 7.90 -24.82
N PRO A 27 -13.61 7.89 -25.50
CA PRO A 27 -12.48 7.07 -25.06
C PRO A 27 -11.99 7.51 -23.68
N GLU A 28 -11.54 6.55 -22.87
CA GLU A 28 -10.84 6.90 -21.63
C GLU A 28 -9.63 7.77 -21.98
N PRO A 29 -9.46 8.94 -21.32
CA PRO A 29 -8.28 9.75 -21.57
C PRO A 29 -7.08 8.87 -21.27
N ARG A 30 -6.21 8.68 -22.27
CA ARG A 30 -4.89 8.11 -22.03
C ARG A 30 -4.25 8.98 -20.97
N LEU A 31 -3.91 8.36 -19.83
CA LEU A 31 -3.08 9.03 -18.86
C LEU A 31 -1.75 9.29 -19.57
N GLU A 32 -1.54 10.51 -20.04
CA GLU A 32 -0.21 11.06 -20.24
C GLU A 32 0.41 11.13 -18.85
N ARG A 33 0.91 9.98 -18.40
CA ARG A 33 1.84 9.95 -17.29
C ARG A 33 3.07 10.65 -17.83
N GLU A 34 3.49 11.71 -17.16
CA GLU A 34 4.81 12.28 -17.41
C GLU A 34 5.81 11.12 -17.45
N LYS A 35 6.62 11.10 -18.51
CA LYS A 35 7.64 10.06 -18.65
C LYS A 35 8.46 10.06 -17.37
N PHE A 36 8.85 8.86 -16.92
CA PHE A 36 9.80 8.71 -15.83
C PHE A 36 10.97 9.68 -16.06
N GLN A 37 11.06 10.71 -15.21
CA GLN A 37 12.18 11.62 -15.22
C GLN A 37 13.28 10.96 -14.39
N PRO A 38 14.49 10.78 -14.94
CA PRO A 38 15.64 10.37 -14.16
C PRO A 38 15.84 11.33 -12.98
N LEU A 39 16.34 10.82 -11.86
CA LEU A 39 16.71 11.70 -10.76
C LEU A 39 17.88 12.59 -11.19
N GLU A 40 17.84 13.85 -10.77
CA GLU A 40 18.96 14.77 -10.98
C GLU A 40 20.26 14.21 -10.37
N PRO A 41 21.42 14.42 -11.03
CA PRO A 41 22.71 14.08 -10.45
C PRO A 41 22.88 14.72 -9.06
N GLY A 42 23.31 13.94 -8.08
CA GLY A 42 23.49 14.42 -6.70
C GLY A 42 22.22 14.43 -5.83
N PHE A 43 21.09 13.93 -6.34
CA PHE A 43 19.85 13.80 -5.56
C PHE A 43 20.03 13.07 -4.21
N TRP A 44 20.83 12.00 -4.20
CA TRP A 44 21.11 11.21 -3.00
C TRP A 44 22.10 11.93 -2.09
N THR A 45 21.60 12.95 -1.38
CA THR A 45 22.32 13.61 -0.29
C THR A 45 22.45 12.67 0.92
N ASP A 46 23.40 12.95 1.81
CA ASP A 46 23.58 12.19 3.06
C ASP A 46 22.27 12.11 3.88
N GLY A 47 21.50 13.20 3.88
CA GLY A 47 20.18 13.25 4.51
C GLY A 47 19.19 12.28 3.87
N ALA A 48 19.10 12.24 2.53
CA ALA A 48 18.21 11.31 1.82
C ALA A 48 18.64 9.85 2.03
N VAL A 49 19.95 9.59 2.02
CA VAL A 49 20.51 8.25 2.27
C VAL A 49 20.23 7.79 3.70
N SER A 50 20.33 8.68 4.70
CA SER A 50 20.06 8.35 6.10
C SER A 50 18.62 7.90 6.39
N LEU A 51 17.68 8.24 5.52
CA LEU A 51 16.27 7.84 5.65
C LEU A 51 15.99 6.44 5.10
N LEU A 52 16.87 5.87 4.27
CA LEU A 52 16.67 4.55 3.67
C LEU A 52 16.55 3.48 4.76
N GLY A 53 15.51 2.65 4.69
CA GLY A 53 15.25 1.58 5.66
C GLY A 53 14.62 2.03 6.98
N THR A 54 14.54 3.34 7.26
CA THR A 54 13.89 3.88 8.47
C THR A 54 12.36 3.91 8.38
N MET A 55 11.83 3.89 7.16
CA MET A 55 10.40 3.91 6.85
C MET A 55 10.14 3.14 5.54
N PRO A 56 8.89 2.80 5.20
CA PRO A 56 8.56 2.14 3.95
C PRO A 56 9.04 2.93 2.73
N ASP A 57 9.62 2.24 1.73
CA ASP A 57 10.06 2.85 0.47
C ASP A 57 8.99 3.76 -0.20
N PRO A 58 7.68 3.41 -0.20
CA PRO A 58 6.64 4.30 -0.71
C PRO A 58 6.52 5.62 0.05
N GLU A 59 6.60 5.58 1.37
CA GLU A 59 6.47 6.77 2.23
C GLU A 59 7.70 7.67 2.08
N LEU A 60 8.89 7.06 2.01
CA LEU A 60 10.12 7.80 1.72
C LEU A 60 10.07 8.44 0.33
N ALA A 61 9.56 7.74 -0.68
CA ALA A 61 9.40 8.28 -2.02
C ALA A 61 8.45 9.47 -2.06
N ASP A 62 7.31 9.37 -1.37
CA ASP A 62 6.34 10.46 -1.25
C ASP A 62 6.97 11.67 -0.52
N ARG A 63 7.76 11.43 0.54
CA ARG A 63 8.48 12.48 1.28
C ARG A 63 9.55 13.17 0.43
N LEU A 64 10.21 12.42 -0.45
CA LEU A 64 11.27 12.91 -1.31
C LEU A 64 10.75 13.47 -2.65
N GLY A 65 9.45 13.36 -2.93
CA GLY A 65 8.84 13.85 -4.17
C GLY A 65 9.23 13.04 -5.42
N ILE A 66 9.57 11.76 -5.24
CA ILE A 66 10.07 10.91 -6.33
C ILE A 66 9.25 9.63 -6.48
N SER A 67 9.49 8.88 -7.56
CA SER A 67 8.90 7.56 -7.69
C SER A 67 9.51 6.55 -6.70
N ARG A 68 8.79 5.47 -6.44
CA ARG A 68 9.17 4.43 -5.46
C ARG A 68 10.38 3.60 -5.91
N PHE A 69 10.59 3.52 -7.22
CA PHE A 69 11.60 2.65 -7.82
C PHE A 69 13.04 3.07 -7.46
N PRO A 70 13.44 4.35 -7.63
CA PRO A 70 14.76 4.80 -7.20
C PRO A 70 15.07 4.59 -5.72
N VAL A 71 14.08 4.75 -4.82
CA VAL A 71 14.27 4.49 -3.37
C VAL A 71 14.62 3.03 -3.14
N LYS A 72 13.83 2.11 -3.69
CA LYS A 72 14.08 0.67 -3.59
C LYS A 72 15.44 0.31 -4.18
N GLN A 73 15.76 0.85 -5.36
CA GLN A 73 17.03 0.59 -6.04
C GLN A 73 18.21 1.08 -5.19
N LYS A 74 18.19 2.33 -4.71
CA LYS A 74 19.27 2.88 -3.88
C LYS A 74 19.45 2.11 -2.59
N ARG A 75 18.34 1.74 -1.93
CA ARG A 75 18.36 0.90 -0.72
C ARG A 75 19.07 -0.44 -0.99
N GLN A 76 18.79 -1.07 -2.12
CA GLN A 76 19.41 -2.33 -2.53
C GLN A 76 20.90 -2.17 -2.88
N GLU A 77 21.26 -1.12 -3.62
CA GLU A 77 22.66 -0.78 -3.94
C GLU A 77 23.51 -0.61 -2.68
N LEU A 78 22.94 -0.03 -1.62
CA LEU A 78 23.61 0.18 -0.33
C LEU A 78 23.47 -1.02 0.63
N GLY A 79 22.83 -2.12 0.22
CA GLY A 79 22.64 -3.30 1.07
C GLY A 79 21.72 -3.08 2.28
N ILE A 80 20.93 -2.01 2.30
CA ILE A 80 20.05 -1.66 3.42
C ILE A 80 18.81 -2.56 3.39
N ALA A 81 18.42 -3.13 4.52
CA ALA A 81 17.21 -3.95 4.61
C ALA A 81 15.93 -3.11 4.40
N PRO A 82 14.85 -3.67 3.82
CA PRO A 82 13.58 -2.97 3.74
C PRO A 82 13.02 -2.72 5.15
N TYR A 83 12.34 -1.59 5.33
CA TYR A 83 11.66 -1.29 6.58
C TYR A 83 10.67 -2.40 6.94
N ARG A 84 10.78 -2.90 8.18
CA ARG A 84 9.85 -3.88 8.76
C ARG A 84 9.13 -3.21 9.91
N LYS A 85 7.82 -3.02 9.76
CA LYS A 85 6.97 -2.63 10.88
C LYS A 85 6.89 -3.79 11.85
N GLU A 86 7.23 -3.54 13.11
CA GLU A 86 6.96 -4.47 14.20
C GLU A 86 5.46 -4.53 14.44
N TYR A 87 4.92 -5.75 14.45
CA TYR A 87 3.51 -6.00 14.74
C TYR A 87 3.40 -6.66 16.12
N PRO A 88 2.32 -6.41 16.86
CA PRO A 88 2.06 -7.07 18.13
C PRO A 88 1.94 -8.57 17.94
N GLU A 89 2.42 -9.31 18.93
CA GLU A 89 2.23 -10.76 18.99
C GLU A 89 0.73 -11.08 19.15
N ILE A 90 0.29 -12.15 18.50
CA ILE A 90 -1.08 -12.64 18.63
C ILE A 90 -1.12 -13.55 19.85
N SER A 91 -1.49 -12.96 20.99
CA SER A 91 -1.67 -13.70 22.24
C SER A 91 -2.92 -14.59 22.19
N ALA A 92 -3.04 -15.52 23.15
CA ALA A 92 -4.21 -16.39 23.26
C ALA A 92 -5.50 -15.60 23.46
N GLU A 93 -5.44 -14.48 24.19
CA GLU A 93 -6.58 -13.59 24.41
C GLU A 93 -7.04 -12.92 23.11
N ILE A 94 -6.10 -12.45 22.28
CA ILE A 94 -6.42 -11.88 20.97
C ILE A 94 -6.99 -12.95 20.04
N ALA A 95 -6.44 -14.16 20.07
CA ALA A 95 -6.90 -15.26 19.24
C ALA A 95 -8.31 -15.73 19.61
N ALA A 96 -8.67 -15.72 20.89
CA ALA A 96 -10.02 -16.06 21.36
C ALA A 96 -11.11 -15.12 20.82
N GLU A 97 -10.75 -13.91 20.38
CA GLU A 97 -11.69 -12.96 19.78
C GLU A 97 -11.92 -13.20 18.28
N PHE A 98 -11.11 -14.05 17.63
CA PHE A 98 -11.24 -14.31 16.20
C PHE A 98 -12.59 -14.95 15.86
N GLY A 99 -13.34 -14.31 14.95
CA GLY A 99 -14.67 -14.77 14.55
C GLY A 99 -15.80 -14.32 15.48
N VAL A 100 -15.49 -13.83 16.68
CA VAL A 100 -16.45 -13.21 17.60
C VAL A 100 -16.47 -11.69 17.41
N VAL A 101 -15.29 -11.08 17.41
CA VAL A 101 -15.09 -9.64 17.19
C VAL A 101 -14.63 -9.42 15.75
N SER A 102 -15.11 -8.36 15.11
CA SER A 102 -14.69 -8.06 13.73
C SER A 102 -13.19 -7.73 13.68
N ASP A 103 -12.52 -8.19 12.61
CA ASP A 103 -11.10 -7.92 12.37
C ASP A 103 -10.79 -6.41 12.40
N GLY A 104 -11.75 -5.57 12.02
CA GLY A 104 -11.63 -4.11 12.03
C GLY A 104 -11.56 -3.52 13.44
N ILE A 105 -12.34 -4.05 14.39
CA ILE A 105 -12.31 -3.60 15.78
C ILE A 105 -11.01 -4.05 16.45
N ILE A 106 -10.62 -5.31 16.28
CA ILE A 106 -9.36 -5.85 16.79
C ILE A 106 -8.18 -5.04 16.23
N ALA A 107 -8.17 -4.75 14.93
CA ALA A 107 -7.12 -3.99 14.28
C ALA A 107 -6.98 -2.56 14.85
N LYS A 108 -8.11 -1.88 15.07
CA LYS A 108 -8.13 -0.54 15.67
C LYS A 108 -7.59 -0.56 17.10
N ARG A 109 -7.95 -1.55 17.91
CA ARG A 109 -7.46 -1.71 19.28
C ARG A 109 -5.95 -1.94 19.32
N LEU A 110 -5.43 -2.73 18.39
CA LEU A 110 -4.02 -3.10 18.32
C LEU A 110 -3.14 -2.08 17.56
N GLY A 111 -3.72 -1.05 16.94
CA GLY A 111 -2.96 -0.08 16.14
C GLY A 111 -2.36 -0.67 14.85
N VAL A 112 -2.99 -1.71 14.30
CA VAL A 112 -2.51 -2.46 13.12
C VAL A 112 -3.50 -2.37 11.97
N SER A 113 -3.13 -2.89 10.80
CA SER A 113 -4.05 -2.98 9.66
C SER A 113 -5.07 -4.11 9.84
N THR A 114 -6.27 -3.95 9.28
CA THR A 114 -7.29 -5.02 9.23
C THR A 114 -6.75 -6.29 8.54
N SER A 115 -5.96 -6.13 7.49
CA SER A 115 -5.31 -7.23 6.78
C SER A 115 -4.24 -7.96 7.61
N PHE A 116 -3.67 -7.33 8.64
CA PHE A 116 -2.81 -8.04 9.60
C PHE A 116 -3.65 -9.02 10.43
N VAL A 117 -4.76 -8.56 11.01
CA VAL A 117 -5.66 -9.40 11.82
C VAL A 117 -6.29 -10.53 11.00
N GLN A 118 -6.74 -10.25 9.77
CA GLN A 118 -7.25 -11.27 8.86
C GLN A 118 -6.25 -12.41 8.62
N ARG A 119 -4.97 -12.07 8.40
CA ARG A 119 -3.91 -13.06 8.18
C ARG A 119 -3.59 -13.83 9.46
N ALA A 120 -3.58 -13.15 10.60
CA ALA A 120 -3.40 -13.79 11.90
C ALA A 120 -4.52 -14.80 12.19
N ARG A 121 -5.77 -14.40 11.99
CA ARG A 121 -6.95 -15.26 12.13
C ARG A 121 -6.90 -16.48 11.24
N LYS A 122 -6.61 -16.30 9.94
CA LYS A 122 -6.48 -17.40 9.00
C LYS A 122 -5.41 -18.39 9.45
N LYS A 123 -4.20 -17.91 9.78
CA LYS A 123 -3.09 -18.75 10.24
C LYS A 123 -3.44 -19.50 11.54
N TRP A 124 -4.23 -18.89 12.42
CA TRP A 124 -4.65 -19.51 13.66
C TRP A 124 -5.67 -20.63 13.42
N LEU A 125 -6.68 -20.39 12.58
CA LEU A 125 -7.65 -21.42 12.19
C LEU A 125 -7.00 -22.59 11.45
N ASP A 126 -6.04 -22.31 10.56
CA ASP A 126 -5.31 -23.34 9.83
C ASP A 126 -4.47 -24.24 10.77
N ARG A 127 -4.18 -23.82 12.01
CA ARG A 127 -3.45 -24.63 13.01
C ARG A 127 -4.34 -25.57 13.83
N GLU A 128 -5.63 -25.33 13.90
CA GLU A 128 -6.58 -26.21 14.63
C GLU A 128 -7.12 -27.34 13.74
N VAL A 129 -6.79 -27.33 12.45
CA VAL A 129 -7.30 -28.30 11.46
C VAL A 129 -6.32 -29.46 11.19
N ASP A 130 -5.10 -29.40 11.74
CA ASP A 130 -4.09 -30.49 11.75
C ASP A 130 -4.05 -31.20 13.12
#